data_AF-A0A0R3SA65-F1
#
_entry.id   AF-A0A0R3SA65-F1
#
_cell.length_a   1.000
_cell.length_b   1.000
_cell.length_c   1.000
_cell.angle_alpha   90.00
_cell.angle_beta   90.00
_cell.angle_gamma   90.00
#
_symmetry.space_group_name_H-M   'P 1'
#
loop_
_entity.id
_entity.type
_entity.pdbx_description
1 polymer ?
#
loop_
_entity_poly.entity_id
_entity_poly.type
_entity_poly.pdbx_seq_one_letter_code
_entity_poly.pdbx_strand_id
1 'polypeptide(L)'
;MLINKYINILSIPPGQSNGLFSCVPRQILRYFYTKNKTTPNAQSHVPDFGIVFDIDGVLMRGPKTIPSAISASDMLHEQNGKWKVPVLFLTNASNVTKDVKAAEISKVLYKEVFPSQVVTPHSALRLFSSYFDKHVVVCGHGPLKSLAQNIGFKRCSTIDEISQVFPWLDACKPRNELYNGGVALNDFSKIEAIVLLGEPERWEHSLQILLDILIQNGDLNKTPNEYLAKRSLPHLPVFACGSDLVWSTSAPSPRIALGSFLSCLEVLYERLTGRHLIYTGLLGKPSPSAYIFAMTQFNAIAARDFGATRPLKRIYCIGDNPEVDIYGANLFNLCLQTISEDVCNSVFQQVNSLVRDEHPDLFPNCMPNFNFHASKNGKVKAEEIDWCSLIHGSGSTPQILRELVKQNPKGELVCSFQPVLVTSGVYQESEGEPHSWRGLYSVHKKYPDLKFLFRPRFISSNAAEAVSTILRMEGSQGNVDGSVPESCSSTS
;
A
#
# COMPACT_ATOMS: atom_id res chain seq x y z
N MET A 1 -16.92 42.01 31.30
CA MET A 1 -16.02 41.41 32.31
C MET A 1 -15.00 40.56 31.55
N LEU A 2 -13.76 40.92 31.28
CA LEU A 2 -12.84 42.08 31.43
C LEU A 2 -11.83 41.80 30.28
N ILE A 3 -11.79 42.44 29.11
CA ILE A 3 -11.50 43.84 28.71
C ILE A 3 -10.06 44.33 29.03
N ASN A 4 -9.30 44.51 27.94
CA ASN A 4 -8.30 45.55 27.58
C ASN A 4 -7.05 45.83 28.44
N LYS A 5 -5.89 45.97 27.76
CA LYS A 5 -5.18 47.27 27.61
C LYS A 5 -4.08 47.24 26.52
N TYR A 6 -4.25 47.97 25.39
CA TYR A 6 -3.77 49.34 25.05
C TYR A 6 -2.26 49.39 24.70
N ILE A 7 -1.80 49.66 23.47
CA ILE A 7 -1.79 50.91 22.66
C ILE A 7 -1.21 52.14 23.39
N ASN A 8 -0.06 52.59 22.87
CA ASN A 8 0.57 53.93 22.85
C ASN A 8 0.52 54.82 24.10
N ILE A 9 1.71 55.27 24.54
CA ILE A 9 1.96 56.67 24.94
C ILE A 9 3.42 57.03 24.59
N LEU A 10 3.56 58.01 23.69
CA LEU A 10 4.73 58.87 23.53
C LEU A 10 4.88 59.73 24.77
N SER A 11 6.06 59.77 25.38
CA SER A 11 6.51 60.90 26.21
C SER A 11 8.03 60.83 26.43
N ILE A 12 8.75 61.75 25.80
CA ILE A 12 10.16 62.07 26.03
C ILE A 12 10.24 62.97 27.28
N PRO A 13 11.30 62.83 28.11
CA PRO A 13 11.90 63.97 28.77
C PRO A 13 13.41 64.11 28.47
N PRO A 14 13.99 65.32 28.62
CA PRO A 14 15.27 65.69 28.03
C PRO A 14 16.45 65.68 29.03
N GLY A 15 17.66 65.46 28.48
CA GLY A 15 18.90 66.11 28.91
C GLY A 15 19.67 65.52 30.09
N GLN A 16 20.86 64.97 29.83
CA GLN A 16 22.17 65.60 30.13
C GLN A 16 23.32 64.57 30.13
N SER A 17 24.13 64.68 29.07
CA SER A 17 25.61 64.69 29.03
C SER A 17 26.47 63.85 29.99
N ASN A 18 27.39 63.09 29.36
CA ASN A 18 28.82 62.86 29.66
C ASN A 18 29.14 61.34 29.68
N GLY A 19 30.02 60.78 28.85
CA GLY A 19 30.91 61.32 27.82
C GLY A 19 31.73 60.17 27.20
N LEU A 20 32.29 60.46 26.02
CA LEU A 20 33.59 60.02 25.46
C LEU A 20 34.00 58.52 25.64
N PHE A 21 34.26 57.71 24.60
CA PHE A 21 35.17 57.86 23.44
C PHE A 21 34.74 56.84 22.34
N SER A 22 34.50 57.25 21.09
CA SER A 22 35.43 57.28 19.93
C SER A 22 35.68 55.88 19.31
N CYS A 23 35.62 55.60 18.00
CA CYS A 23 35.60 56.39 16.76
C CYS A 23 34.81 55.65 15.65
N VAL A 24 34.03 56.44 14.91
CA VAL A 24 33.44 56.26 13.56
C VAL A 24 34.60 56.60 12.54
N PRO A 25 34.54 56.53 11.17
CA PRO A 25 33.34 56.57 10.33
C PRO A 25 33.32 56.00 8.87
N ARG A 26 32.09 56.01 8.33
CA ARG A 26 31.66 56.38 6.94
C ARG A 26 31.97 55.40 5.79
N GLN A 27 30.91 54.88 5.15
CA GLN A 27 30.25 55.56 4.02
C GLN A 27 28.94 54.86 3.60
N ILE A 28 27.85 55.62 3.65
CA ILE A 28 26.60 55.42 2.92
C ILE A 28 26.64 56.43 1.77
N LEU A 29 26.44 55.99 0.52
CA LEU A 29 25.68 56.74 -0.50
C LEU A 29 25.47 55.92 -1.79
N ARG A 30 24.19 55.55 -2.00
CA ARG A 30 23.42 55.45 -3.26
C ARG A 30 24.16 55.13 -4.57
N TYR A 31 23.67 54.09 -5.26
CA TYR A 31 23.25 54.27 -6.65
C TYR A 31 22.09 53.32 -7.03
N PHE A 32 21.10 53.89 -7.69
CA PHE A 32 19.94 53.24 -8.30
C PHE A 32 20.33 52.50 -9.60
N TYR A 33 19.39 51.69 -10.13
CA TYR A 33 19.28 51.26 -11.54
C TYR A 33 20.18 50.11 -12.03
N THR A 34 19.63 48.89 -12.16
CA THR A 34 19.12 48.34 -13.46
C THR A 34 18.92 46.81 -13.41
N LYS A 35 17.89 46.38 -14.15
CA LYS A 35 17.59 45.01 -14.61
C LYS A 35 17.20 43.99 -13.54
N ASN A 36 15.91 44.02 -13.21
CA ASN A 36 15.17 42.76 -13.08
C ASN A 36 15.37 41.97 -14.38
N LYS A 37 16.33 41.04 -14.37
CA LYS A 37 16.26 39.86 -15.23
C LYS A 37 14.91 39.24 -14.91
N THR A 38 14.00 39.30 -15.87
CA THR A 38 12.88 38.35 -15.94
C THR A 38 13.48 36.97 -15.70
N THR A 39 13.20 36.42 -14.53
CA THR A 39 13.33 34.98 -14.29
C THR A 39 12.63 34.30 -15.46
N PRO A 40 13.27 33.34 -16.16
CA PRO A 40 12.55 32.54 -17.12
C PRO A 40 11.36 31.95 -16.37
N ASN A 41 10.18 32.19 -16.92
CA ASN A 41 8.90 31.71 -16.43
C ASN A 41 9.11 30.26 -15.97
N ALA A 42 9.00 30.00 -14.67
CA ALA A 42 9.07 28.63 -14.15
C ALA A 42 7.82 27.93 -14.68
N GLN A 43 7.90 27.38 -15.89
CA GLN A 43 6.94 26.41 -16.37
C GLN A 43 6.95 25.31 -15.32
N SER A 44 5.89 25.23 -14.52
CA SER A 44 5.66 24.13 -13.60
C SER A 44 5.64 22.87 -14.44
N HIS A 45 6.77 22.18 -14.50
CA HIS A 45 6.89 20.95 -15.26
C HIS A 45 6.01 19.91 -14.57
N VAL A 46 4.89 19.57 -15.19
CA VAL A 46 4.02 18.47 -14.73
C VAL A 46 4.88 17.20 -14.72
N PRO A 47 5.07 16.53 -13.57
CA PRO A 47 5.95 15.38 -13.49
C PRO A 47 5.36 14.21 -14.27
N ASP A 48 6.17 13.59 -15.12
CA ASP A 48 5.80 12.38 -15.87
C ASP A 48 5.97 11.11 -15.01
N PHE A 49 6.53 11.22 -13.80
CA PHE A 49 6.80 10.11 -12.89
C PHE A 49 6.43 10.41 -11.44
N GLY A 50 6.34 9.36 -10.62
CA GLY A 50 6.17 9.46 -9.18
C GLY A 50 6.82 8.29 -8.43
N ILE A 51 6.84 8.37 -7.10
CA ILE A 51 7.44 7.36 -6.23
C ILE A 51 6.40 6.80 -5.25
N VAL A 52 6.35 5.47 -5.16
CA VAL A 52 5.58 4.72 -4.16
C VAL A 52 6.57 4.07 -3.20
N PHE A 53 6.40 4.29 -1.90
CA PHE A 53 7.19 3.64 -0.86
C PHE A 53 6.38 2.54 -0.16
N ASP A 54 6.97 1.36 -0.01
CA ASP A 54 6.65 0.53 1.14
C ASP A 54 7.14 1.19 2.45
N ILE A 55 6.66 0.72 3.60
CA ILE A 55 6.89 1.36 4.90
C ILE A 55 7.85 0.53 5.76
N ASP A 56 7.49 -0.71 6.06
CA ASP A 56 8.19 -1.56 7.02
C ASP A 56 9.41 -2.22 6.36
N GLY A 57 10.61 -1.83 6.76
CA GLY A 57 11.87 -2.23 6.13
C GLY A 57 12.43 -1.23 5.12
N VAL A 58 11.62 -0.23 4.72
CA VAL A 58 12.02 0.85 3.82
C VAL A 58 12.16 2.19 4.54
N LEU A 59 11.14 2.57 5.32
CA LEU A 59 11.12 3.84 6.06
C LEU A 59 11.39 3.65 7.56
N MET A 60 10.96 2.51 8.11
CA MET A 60 11.02 2.19 9.53
C MET A 60 11.22 0.70 9.77
N ARG A 61 11.64 0.32 10.98
CA ARG A 61 11.74 -1.07 11.46
C ARG A 61 11.06 -1.19 12.82
N GLY A 62 9.79 -1.57 12.82
CA GLY A 62 8.94 -1.37 14.00
C GLY A 62 8.92 0.12 14.37
N PRO A 63 9.13 0.52 15.65
CA PRO A 63 9.01 1.92 16.06
C PRO A 63 10.20 2.80 15.65
N LYS A 64 11.25 2.24 15.03
CA LYS A 64 12.50 2.95 14.73
C LYS A 64 12.54 3.42 13.28
N THR A 65 12.72 4.72 13.07
CA THR A 65 13.03 5.29 11.75
C THR A 65 14.33 4.72 11.19
N ILE A 66 14.35 4.36 9.91
CA ILE A 66 15.57 4.08 9.17
C ILE A 66 16.17 5.44 8.75
N PRO A 67 17.41 5.80 9.11
CA PRO A 67 17.95 7.14 8.86
C PRO A 67 17.92 7.59 7.38
N SER A 68 18.12 6.65 6.46
CA SER A 68 18.04 6.91 5.01
C SER A 68 16.64 7.34 4.54
N ALA A 69 15.58 7.01 5.27
CA ALA A 69 14.23 7.47 4.96
C ALA A 69 14.10 9.00 5.06
N ILE A 70 14.77 9.60 6.06
CA ILE A 70 14.82 11.05 6.24
C ILE A 70 15.57 11.69 5.06
N SER A 71 16.75 11.16 4.71
CA SER A 71 17.52 11.66 3.57
C SER A 71 16.75 11.52 2.24
N ALA A 72 16.05 10.40 2.04
CA ALA A 72 15.18 10.18 0.89
C ALA A 72 14.06 11.23 0.82
N SER A 73 13.40 11.47 1.95
CA SER A 73 12.36 12.50 2.10
C SER A 73 12.92 13.89 1.79
N ASP A 74 14.06 14.27 2.36
CA ASP A 74 14.67 15.59 2.13
C ASP A 74 15.05 15.82 0.67
N MET A 75 15.51 14.78 -0.04
CA MET A 75 15.75 14.86 -1.49
C MET A 75 14.47 15.13 -2.28
N LEU A 76 13.33 14.62 -1.82
CA LEU A 76 12.02 14.76 -2.45
C LEU A 76 11.24 15.99 -2.01
N HIS A 77 11.72 16.77 -1.04
CA HIS A 77 11.05 17.99 -0.58
C HIS A 77 11.69 19.27 -1.13
N GLU A 78 10.84 20.23 -1.49
CA GLU A 78 11.22 21.61 -1.74
C GLU A 78 11.46 22.37 -0.43
N GLN A 79 12.05 23.57 -0.53
CA GLN A 79 12.29 24.44 0.63
C GLN A 79 10.99 24.88 1.34
N ASN A 80 9.88 24.92 0.62
CA ASN A 80 8.55 25.25 1.15
C ASN A 80 7.86 24.05 1.84
N GLY A 81 8.51 22.88 1.89
CA GLY A 81 7.97 21.66 2.50
C GLY A 81 7.01 20.86 1.61
N LYS A 82 6.81 21.25 0.34
CA LYS A 82 6.04 20.44 -0.63
C LYS A 82 6.91 19.37 -1.28
N TRP A 83 6.27 18.30 -1.73
CA TRP A 83 6.90 17.27 -2.54
C TRP A 83 7.31 17.81 -3.92
N LYS A 84 8.52 17.50 -4.39
CA LYS A 84 9.03 17.82 -5.74
C LYS A 84 8.39 16.96 -6.83
N VAL A 85 7.94 15.77 -6.47
CA VAL A 85 7.25 14.80 -7.33
C VAL A 85 6.16 14.11 -6.51
N PRO A 86 5.11 13.56 -7.13
CA PRO A 86 4.10 12.80 -6.41
C PRO A 86 4.74 11.68 -5.57
N VAL A 87 4.32 11.57 -4.30
CA VAL A 87 4.70 10.49 -3.38
C VAL A 87 3.46 9.84 -2.77
N LEU A 88 3.45 8.49 -2.74
CA LEU A 88 2.42 7.65 -2.11
C LEU A 88 3.09 6.58 -1.24
N PHE A 89 2.39 6.14 -0.20
CA PHE A 89 2.82 5.06 0.69
C PHE A 89 1.87 3.86 0.55
N LEU A 90 2.39 2.70 0.15
CA LEU A 90 1.63 1.47 -0.07
C LEU A 90 2.14 0.37 0.87
N THR A 91 1.33 0.02 1.86
CA THR A 91 1.70 -0.93 2.92
C THR A 91 0.72 -2.10 2.98
N ASN A 92 1.20 -3.23 3.50
CA ASN A 92 0.37 -4.36 3.88
C ASN A 92 -0.09 -4.33 5.35
N ALA A 93 0.27 -3.29 6.11
CA ALA A 93 -0.27 -3.08 7.43
C ALA A 93 -1.80 -2.88 7.38
N SER A 94 -2.54 -3.81 7.99
CA SER A 94 -4.00 -3.84 7.96
C SER A 94 -4.66 -3.67 9.33
N ASN A 95 -3.87 -3.51 10.40
CA ASN A 95 -4.29 -3.42 11.80
C ASN A 95 -4.58 -1.98 12.27
N VAL A 96 -4.33 -0.97 11.44
CA VAL A 96 -4.46 0.46 11.78
C VAL A 96 -5.20 1.22 10.68
N THR A 97 -5.79 2.37 11.04
CA THR A 97 -6.42 3.25 10.05
C THR A 97 -5.36 4.01 9.24
N LYS A 98 -5.77 4.55 8.07
CA LYS A 98 -4.92 5.42 7.26
C LYS A 98 -4.45 6.65 8.04
N ASP A 99 -5.31 7.25 8.88
CA ASP A 99 -4.95 8.42 9.70
C ASP A 99 -3.82 8.12 10.67
N VAL A 100 -3.92 7.00 11.39
CA VAL A 100 -2.89 6.56 12.34
C VAL A 100 -1.59 6.29 11.59
N LYS A 101 -1.65 5.58 10.46
CA LYS A 101 -0.45 5.27 9.66
C LYS A 101 0.17 6.53 9.04
N ALA A 102 -0.63 7.48 8.55
CA ALA A 102 -0.14 8.75 8.01
C ALA A 102 0.56 9.60 9.09
N ALA A 103 -0.01 9.65 10.30
CA ALA A 103 0.63 10.32 11.44
C ALA A 103 1.95 9.64 11.86
N GLU A 104 2.01 8.30 11.81
CA GLU A 104 3.22 7.53 12.07
C GLU A 104 4.32 7.86 11.05
N ILE A 105 4.00 7.83 9.76
CA ILE A 105 4.93 8.20 8.68
C ILE A 105 5.37 9.66 8.84
N SER A 106 4.44 10.57 9.14
CA SER A 106 4.74 11.99 9.31
C SER A 106 5.81 12.22 10.38
N LYS A 107 5.67 11.52 11.51
CA LYS A 107 6.64 11.54 12.61
C LYS A 107 8.00 10.99 12.19
N VAL A 108 8.01 9.91 11.40
CA VAL A 108 9.24 9.27 10.93
C VAL A 108 10.00 10.12 9.93
N LEU A 109 9.29 10.82 9.04
CA LEU A 109 9.91 11.65 8.00
C LEU A 109 10.15 13.09 8.45
N TYR A 110 9.60 13.52 9.60
CA TYR A 110 9.57 14.92 10.03
C TYR A 110 8.91 15.86 9.00
N LYS A 111 7.92 15.34 8.28
CA LYS A 111 7.17 16.02 7.21
C LYS A 111 5.71 15.64 7.29
N GLU A 112 4.81 16.49 6.82
CA GLU A 112 3.38 16.19 6.83
C GLU A 112 3.05 15.15 5.74
N VAL A 113 2.39 14.06 6.15
CA VAL A 113 1.83 13.04 5.27
C VAL A 113 0.35 12.94 5.55
N PHE A 114 -0.46 13.07 4.50
CA PHE A 114 -1.91 13.01 4.61
C PHE A 114 -2.43 11.57 4.49
N PRO A 115 -3.57 11.23 5.11
CA PRO A 115 -4.21 9.92 4.96
C PRO A 115 -4.48 9.54 3.50
N SER A 116 -4.75 10.54 2.65
CA SER A 116 -4.96 10.37 1.20
C SER A 116 -3.71 9.88 0.45
N GLN A 117 -2.53 9.97 1.06
CA GLN A 117 -1.27 9.47 0.52
C GLN A 117 -0.96 8.03 0.96
N VAL A 118 -1.83 7.41 1.78
CA VAL A 118 -1.60 6.08 2.35
C VAL A 118 -2.61 5.09 1.78
N VAL A 119 -2.11 3.98 1.25
CA VAL A 119 -2.91 2.87 0.76
C VAL A 119 -2.65 1.64 1.61
N THR A 120 -3.73 1.12 2.19
CA THR A 120 -3.76 -0.06 3.06
C THR A 120 -4.59 -1.17 2.41
N PRO A 121 -4.37 -2.45 2.75
CA PRO A 121 -5.07 -3.57 2.10
C PRO A 121 -6.58 -3.53 2.32
N HIS A 122 -7.02 -3.10 3.51
CA HIS A 122 -8.42 -3.07 3.89
C HIS A 122 -9.25 -2.03 3.12
N SER A 123 -8.60 -1.09 2.40
CA SER A 123 -9.31 -0.18 1.48
C SER A 123 -10.08 -0.95 0.40
N ALA A 124 -9.49 -2.06 -0.08
CA ALA A 124 -10.08 -2.89 -1.11
C ALA A 124 -11.30 -3.71 -0.62
N LEU A 125 -11.54 -3.83 0.69
CA LEU A 125 -12.74 -4.48 1.22
C LEU A 125 -14.03 -3.76 0.79
N ARG A 126 -13.95 -2.47 0.44
CA ARG A 126 -15.09 -1.70 -0.08
C ARG A 126 -15.61 -2.19 -1.43
N LEU A 127 -14.80 -2.93 -2.20
CA LEU A 127 -15.25 -3.64 -3.40
C LEU A 127 -16.27 -4.74 -3.08
N PHE A 128 -16.32 -5.20 -1.82
CA PHE A 128 -17.16 -6.27 -1.33
C PHE A 128 -18.27 -5.77 -0.40
N SER A 129 -18.80 -4.57 -0.68
CA SER A 129 -19.85 -3.93 0.11
C SER A 129 -21.13 -4.78 0.26
N SER A 130 -21.35 -5.76 -0.63
CA SER A 130 -22.42 -6.76 -0.50
C SER A 130 -22.32 -7.64 0.75
N TYR A 131 -21.19 -7.60 1.47
CA TYR A 131 -20.98 -8.29 2.75
C TYR A 131 -21.15 -7.38 3.97
N PHE A 132 -21.38 -6.07 3.81
CA PHE A 132 -21.38 -5.13 4.93
C PHE A 132 -22.57 -5.30 5.89
N ASP A 133 -23.71 -5.77 5.38
CA ASP A 133 -24.90 -6.07 6.19
C ASP A 133 -24.85 -7.46 6.85
N LYS A 134 -23.92 -8.32 6.41
CA LYS A 134 -23.79 -9.70 6.89
C LYS A 134 -23.08 -9.74 8.24
N HIS A 135 -23.30 -10.82 8.97
CA HIS A 135 -22.52 -11.08 10.18
C HIS A 135 -21.15 -11.65 9.82
N VAL A 136 -20.08 -10.88 10.09
CA VAL A 136 -18.72 -11.28 9.77
C VAL A 136 -17.87 -11.52 11.02
N VAL A 137 -16.91 -12.44 10.91
CA VAL A 137 -15.87 -12.58 11.92
C VAL A 137 -14.66 -11.79 11.51
N VAL A 138 -14.12 -11.01 12.45
CA VAL A 138 -12.89 -10.24 12.27
C VAL A 138 -11.78 -10.85 13.13
N CYS A 139 -10.63 -11.12 12.53
CA CYS A 139 -9.47 -11.73 13.19
C CYS A 139 -8.20 -10.94 12.87
N GLY A 140 -7.33 -10.80 13.87
CA GLY A 140 -6.06 -10.07 13.78
C GLY A 140 -5.71 -9.46 15.12
N HIS A 141 -5.01 -8.34 15.10
CA HIS A 141 -4.68 -7.56 16.30
C HIS A 141 -5.05 -6.08 16.12
N GLY A 142 -5.16 -5.35 17.23
CA GLY A 142 -5.56 -3.94 17.23
C GLY A 142 -7.08 -3.73 17.37
N PRO A 143 -7.60 -2.52 17.05
CA PRO A 143 -9.01 -2.16 17.25
C PRO A 143 -9.91 -2.73 16.14
N LEU A 144 -9.97 -4.06 16.03
CA LEU A 144 -10.59 -4.79 14.91
C LEU A 144 -12.03 -4.37 14.60
N LYS A 145 -12.90 -4.28 15.60
CA LYS A 145 -14.32 -3.92 15.40
C LYS A 145 -14.45 -2.50 14.88
N SER A 146 -13.73 -1.56 15.48
CA SER A 146 -13.73 -0.15 15.04
C SER A 146 -13.22 -0.02 13.62
N LEU A 147 -12.16 -0.77 13.26
CA LEU A 147 -11.63 -0.77 11.89
C LEU A 147 -12.65 -1.34 10.89
N ALA A 148 -13.28 -2.48 11.21
CA ALA A 148 -14.30 -3.08 10.36
C ALA A 148 -15.54 -2.17 10.18
N GLN A 149 -15.96 -1.50 11.25
CA GLN A 149 -17.05 -0.51 11.21
C GLN A 149 -16.69 0.70 10.34
N ASN A 150 -15.45 1.21 10.45
CA ASN A 150 -14.96 2.32 9.61
C ASN A 150 -14.90 1.94 8.11
N ILE A 151 -14.71 0.66 7.79
CA ILE A 151 -14.75 0.16 6.41
C ILE A 151 -16.19 0.08 5.90
N GLY A 152 -17.14 -0.26 6.78
CA GLY A 152 -18.59 -0.29 6.50
C GLY A 152 -19.34 -1.51 7.05
N PHE A 153 -18.65 -2.48 7.67
CA PHE A 153 -19.31 -3.65 8.24
C PHE A 153 -20.18 -3.30 9.45
N LYS A 154 -21.44 -3.70 9.42
CA LYS A 154 -22.43 -3.37 10.46
C LYS A 154 -22.43 -4.35 11.62
N ARG A 155 -22.14 -5.63 11.35
CA ARG A 155 -22.20 -6.72 12.33
C ARG A 155 -20.90 -7.52 12.30
N CYS A 156 -20.07 -7.32 13.33
CA CYS A 156 -18.80 -8.01 13.46
C CYS A 156 -18.67 -8.68 14.84
N SER A 157 -18.10 -9.88 14.86
CA SER A 157 -17.60 -10.53 16.08
C SER A 157 -16.10 -10.79 15.99
N THR A 158 -15.39 -10.59 17.08
CA THR A 158 -13.98 -11.00 17.18
C THR A 158 -13.85 -12.47 17.58
N ILE A 159 -12.67 -13.06 17.38
CA ILE A 159 -12.38 -14.42 17.86
C ILE A 159 -12.56 -14.52 19.39
N ASP A 160 -12.12 -13.52 20.15
CA ASP A 160 -12.29 -13.49 21.61
C ASP A 160 -13.77 -13.47 22.03
N GLU A 161 -14.61 -12.69 21.34
CA GLU A 161 -16.06 -12.65 21.59
C GLU A 161 -16.70 -14.03 21.32
N ILE A 162 -16.27 -14.71 20.26
CA ILE A 162 -16.72 -16.07 19.96
C ILE A 162 -16.26 -17.05 21.04
N SER A 163 -15.02 -16.97 21.52
CA SER A 163 -14.53 -17.79 22.64
C SER A 163 -15.28 -17.51 23.95
N GLN A 164 -15.78 -16.29 24.16
CA GLN A 164 -16.62 -15.99 25.32
C GLN A 164 -18.00 -16.65 25.21
N VAL A 165 -18.61 -16.63 24.01
CA VAL A 165 -19.92 -17.25 23.77
C VAL A 165 -19.83 -18.78 23.73
N PHE A 166 -18.79 -19.32 23.08
CA PHE A 166 -18.55 -20.74 22.88
C PHE A 166 -17.21 -21.16 23.50
N PRO A 167 -17.10 -21.19 24.84
CA PRO A 167 -15.83 -21.42 25.52
C PRO A 167 -15.16 -22.75 25.16
N TRP A 168 -15.95 -23.77 24.82
CA TRP A 168 -15.46 -25.10 24.43
C TRP A 168 -14.82 -25.16 23.04
N LEU A 169 -15.00 -24.14 22.19
CA LEU A 169 -14.29 -24.04 20.90
C LEU A 169 -12.85 -23.56 21.10
N ASP A 170 -12.56 -22.89 22.22
CA ASP A 170 -11.21 -22.46 22.55
C ASP A 170 -10.44 -23.58 23.25
N ALA A 171 -9.76 -24.40 22.44
CA ALA A 171 -8.95 -25.52 22.93
C ALA A 171 -7.82 -25.11 23.90
N CYS A 172 -7.48 -23.82 23.93
CA CYS A 172 -6.40 -23.29 24.76
C CYS A 172 -6.91 -22.54 26.00
N LYS A 173 -8.23 -22.53 26.21
CA LYS A 173 -8.83 -21.88 27.38
C LYS A 173 -8.49 -22.65 28.66
N PRO A 174 -8.10 -21.98 29.75
CA PRO A 174 -7.84 -22.64 31.02
C PRO A 174 -9.05 -23.42 31.52
N ARG A 175 -8.85 -24.66 31.96
CA ARG A 175 -9.92 -25.57 32.40
C ARG A 175 -10.79 -24.96 33.51
N ASN A 176 -10.18 -24.24 34.45
CA ASN A 176 -10.89 -23.54 35.52
C ASN A 176 -11.86 -22.49 34.97
N GLU A 177 -11.52 -21.80 33.88
CA GLU A 177 -12.44 -20.85 33.23
C GLU A 177 -13.57 -21.57 32.49
N LEU A 178 -13.27 -22.70 31.85
CA LEU A 178 -14.29 -23.52 31.17
C LEU A 178 -15.33 -24.09 32.14
N TYR A 179 -14.89 -24.60 33.29
CA TYR A 179 -15.78 -25.25 34.27
C TYR A 179 -16.53 -24.26 35.16
N ASN A 180 -15.99 -23.05 35.37
CA ASN A 180 -16.62 -22.02 36.20
C ASN A 180 -17.40 -20.98 35.39
N GLY A 181 -17.22 -20.94 34.07
CA GLY A 181 -17.97 -20.08 33.17
C GLY A 181 -19.36 -20.63 32.90
N GLY A 182 -20.40 -19.82 33.14
CA GLY A 182 -21.74 -20.15 32.66
C GLY A 182 -21.76 -20.13 31.12
N VAL A 183 -22.37 -21.14 30.50
CA VAL A 183 -22.69 -21.09 29.07
C VAL A 183 -23.82 -20.07 28.91
N ALA A 184 -23.54 -18.91 28.32
CA ALA A 184 -24.58 -17.98 27.95
C ALA A 184 -25.43 -18.63 26.85
N LEU A 185 -26.72 -18.87 27.13
CA LEU A 185 -27.71 -19.19 26.10
C LEU A 185 -27.87 -17.96 25.20
N ASN A 186 -27.02 -17.85 24.19
CA ASN A 186 -27.05 -16.72 23.26
C ASN A 186 -27.52 -17.20 21.90
N ASP A 187 -28.51 -16.49 21.35
CA ASP A 187 -28.88 -16.53 19.94
C ASP A 187 -27.74 -15.90 19.11
N PHE A 188 -26.63 -16.63 18.98
CA PHE A 188 -25.49 -16.17 18.20
C PHE A 188 -25.82 -16.41 16.72
N SER A 189 -26.03 -15.31 16.00
CA SER A 189 -26.37 -15.37 14.58
C SER A 189 -25.28 -16.02 13.76
N LYS A 190 -25.69 -16.82 12.77
CA LYS A 190 -24.80 -17.44 11.79
C LYS A 190 -23.81 -16.44 11.20
N ILE A 191 -22.53 -16.85 11.14
CA ILE A 191 -21.45 -16.12 10.48
C ILE A 191 -21.51 -16.38 8.98
N GLU A 192 -21.31 -15.35 8.18
CA GLU A 192 -21.45 -15.42 6.72
C GLU A 192 -20.16 -15.08 5.96
N ALA A 193 -19.15 -14.52 6.62
CA ALA A 193 -17.81 -14.33 6.08
C ALA A 193 -16.75 -14.16 7.18
N ILE A 194 -15.49 -14.37 6.80
CA ILE A 194 -14.32 -14.15 7.65
C ILE A 194 -13.47 -13.03 7.03
N VAL A 195 -13.03 -12.08 7.85
CA VAL A 195 -12.12 -10.99 7.47
C VAL A 195 -10.89 -11.03 8.37
N LEU A 196 -9.73 -11.35 7.79
CA LEU A 196 -8.43 -11.37 8.45
C LEU A 196 -7.76 -10.01 8.24
N LEU A 197 -7.72 -9.19 9.29
CA LEU A 197 -7.15 -7.83 9.33
C LEU A 197 -5.72 -7.81 9.88
N GLY A 198 -5.05 -8.96 9.94
CA GLY A 198 -3.68 -9.13 10.42
C GLY A 198 -3.51 -10.50 11.07
N GLU A 199 -2.27 -10.84 11.44
CA GLU A 199 -2.02 -12.02 12.26
C GLU A 199 -2.58 -11.81 13.68
N PRO A 200 -3.29 -12.81 14.25
CA PRO A 200 -3.72 -12.74 15.64
C PRO A 200 -2.53 -12.95 16.60
N GLU A 201 -2.67 -12.52 17.85
CA GLU A 201 -1.63 -12.73 18.87
C GLU A 201 -1.52 -14.19 19.30
N ARG A 202 -2.65 -14.90 19.39
CA ARG A 202 -2.75 -16.31 19.78
C ARG A 202 -3.19 -17.16 18.58
N TRP A 203 -2.22 -17.79 17.92
CA TRP A 203 -2.44 -18.48 16.65
C TRP A 203 -3.22 -19.77 16.85
N GLU A 204 -2.85 -20.59 17.82
CA GLU A 204 -3.50 -21.86 18.13
C GLU A 204 -5.00 -21.69 18.40
N HIS A 205 -5.33 -20.67 19.20
CA HIS A 205 -6.67 -20.26 19.57
C HIS A 205 -7.48 -19.83 18.34
N SER A 206 -6.90 -18.93 17.54
CA SER A 206 -7.58 -18.36 16.38
C SER A 206 -7.74 -19.39 15.26
N LEU A 207 -6.73 -20.23 15.03
CA LEU A 207 -6.78 -21.32 14.05
C LEU A 207 -7.91 -22.30 14.37
N GLN A 208 -8.01 -22.75 15.63
CA GLN A 208 -9.07 -23.67 16.05
C GLN A 208 -10.46 -23.09 15.73
N ILE A 209 -10.75 -21.88 16.23
CA ILE A 209 -12.05 -21.23 16.06
C ILE A 209 -12.36 -20.94 14.57
N LEU A 210 -11.38 -20.46 13.80
CA LEU A 210 -11.56 -20.23 12.36
C LEU A 210 -11.85 -21.52 11.59
N LEU A 211 -11.16 -22.62 11.93
CA LEU A 211 -11.41 -23.93 11.32
C LEU A 211 -12.82 -24.43 11.66
N ASP A 212 -13.27 -24.27 12.90
CA ASP A 212 -14.64 -24.61 13.31
C ASP A 212 -15.68 -23.81 12.53
N ILE A 213 -15.49 -22.49 12.39
CA ILE A 213 -16.35 -21.61 11.60
C ILE A 213 -16.40 -22.07 10.13
N LEU A 214 -15.25 -22.36 9.52
CA LEU A 214 -15.16 -22.81 8.13
C LEU A 214 -15.83 -24.17 7.91
N ILE A 215 -15.59 -25.14 8.80
CA ILE A 215 -16.11 -26.51 8.70
C ILE A 215 -17.63 -26.54 8.96
N GLN A 216 -18.12 -25.75 9.92
CA GLN A 216 -19.54 -25.70 10.28
C GLN A 216 -20.35 -24.73 9.40
N ASN A 217 -19.70 -24.08 8.43
CA ASN A 217 -20.30 -23.09 7.54
C ASN A 217 -20.98 -21.95 8.33
N GLY A 218 -20.25 -21.45 9.34
CA GLY A 218 -20.60 -20.28 10.16
C GLY A 218 -21.67 -20.47 11.23
N ASP A 219 -22.27 -21.64 11.32
CA ASP A 219 -23.31 -21.94 12.29
C ASP A 219 -22.74 -22.81 13.41
N LEU A 220 -22.29 -22.16 14.48
CA LEU A 220 -21.62 -22.77 15.63
C LEU A 220 -22.59 -23.41 16.64
N ASN A 221 -23.90 -23.32 16.40
CA ASN A 221 -24.92 -23.94 17.24
C ASN A 221 -25.25 -25.38 16.82
N LYS A 222 -24.65 -25.86 15.71
CA LYS A 222 -24.94 -27.18 15.16
C LYS A 222 -24.44 -28.30 16.04
N THR A 223 -25.24 -29.36 16.11
CA THR A 223 -24.83 -30.65 16.66
C THR A 223 -23.89 -31.38 15.68
N PRO A 224 -23.09 -32.36 16.18
CA PRO A 224 -22.18 -33.13 15.34
C PRO A 224 -22.85 -33.79 14.12
N ASN A 225 -24.07 -34.28 14.28
CA ASN A 225 -24.81 -34.94 13.20
C ASN A 225 -25.21 -33.95 12.08
N GLU A 226 -25.49 -32.70 12.42
CA GLU A 226 -25.95 -31.69 11.47
C GLU A 226 -24.84 -31.15 10.57
N TYR A 227 -23.61 -31.01 11.09
CA TYR A 227 -22.50 -30.53 10.26
C TYR A 227 -21.87 -31.66 9.43
N LEU A 228 -21.85 -32.91 9.91
CA LEU A 228 -21.35 -34.06 9.14
C LEU A 228 -22.17 -34.31 7.86
N ALA A 229 -23.48 -34.05 7.90
CA ALA A 229 -24.40 -34.22 6.76
C ALA A 229 -24.22 -33.19 5.64
N LYS A 230 -23.57 -32.03 5.89
CA LYS A 230 -23.45 -30.90 4.94
C LYS A 230 -22.04 -30.64 4.43
N ARG A 231 -21.14 -31.63 4.51
CA ARG A 231 -19.76 -31.51 4.03
C ARG A 231 -19.64 -31.17 2.54
N SER A 232 -20.69 -31.23 1.72
CA SER A 232 -20.64 -30.92 0.26
C SER A 232 -20.67 -29.42 -0.10
N LEU A 233 -20.96 -28.51 0.84
CA LEU A 233 -21.01 -27.07 0.54
C LEU A 233 -19.61 -26.43 0.41
N PRO A 234 -19.44 -25.38 -0.41
CA PRO A 234 -18.24 -24.54 -0.35
C PRO A 234 -18.12 -23.90 1.03
N HIS A 235 -16.91 -23.66 1.49
CA HIS A 235 -16.68 -22.97 2.76
C HIS A 235 -17.10 -21.49 2.67
N LEU A 236 -17.19 -20.83 3.82
CA LEU A 236 -17.53 -19.41 3.89
C LEU A 236 -16.55 -18.54 3.10
N PRO A 237 -16.99 -17.42 2.54
CA PRO A 237 -16.11 -16.39 1.99
C PRO A 237 -15.05 -15.93 3.01
N VAL A 238 -13.79 -15.89 2.56
CA VAL A 238 -12.64 -15.47 3.39
C VAL A 238 -11.90 -14.33 2.70
N PHE A 239 -11.72 -13.23 3.43
CA PHE A 239 -10.93 -12.08 3.02
C PHE A 239 -9.68 -12.00 3.87
N ALA A 240 -8.51 -11.84 3.26
CA ALA A 240 -7.24 -11.69 3.94
C ALA A 240 -6.57 -10.38 3.51
N CYS A 241 -6.26 -9.50 4.46
CA CYS A 241 -5.72 -8.17 4.23
C CYS A 241 -4.19 -8.14 4.26
N GLY A 242 -3.55 -8.96 3.44
CA GLY A 242 -2.10 -9.07 3.31
C GLY A 242 -1.69 -10.52 3.09
N SER A 243 -0.52 -10.72 2.49
CA SER A 243 0.02 -12.05 2.21
C SER A 243 1.49 -12.20 2.59
N ASP A 244 2.03 -11.28 3.37
CA ASP A 244 3.45 -11.27 3.72
C ASP A 244 3.77 -12.49 4.58
N LEU A 245 4.65 -13.38 4.10
CA LEU A 245 5.15 -14.47 4.93
C LEU A 245 5.94 -13.92 6.11
N VAL A 246 6.76 -12.90 5.85
CA VAL A 246 7.60 -12.22 6.83
C VAL A 246 7.64 -10.73 6.57
N TRP A 247 7.93 -9.96 7.62
CA TRP A 247 8.09 -8.51 7.57
C TRP A 247 9.29 -8.05 8.41
N SER A 248 9.79 -6.84 8.13
CA SER A 248 10.96 -6.28 8.80
C SER A 248 10.58 -5.57 10.10
N THR A 249 11.30 -5.86 11.18
CA THR A 249 11.07 -5.25 12.50
C THR A 249 12.39 -4.78 13.13
N SER A 250 12.34 -4.27 14.36
CA SER A 250 13.56 -3.99 15.14
C SER A 250 14.39 -5.23 15.50
N ALA A 251 13.89 -6.45 15.25
CA ALA A 251 14.64 -7.69 15.46
C ALA A 251 15.73 -7.89 14.38
N PRO A 252 16.82 -8.65 14.66
CA PRO A 252 17.89 -8.89 13.69
C PRO A 252 17.44 -9.64 12.42
N SER A 253 16.41 -10.49 12.54
CA SER A 253 15.85 -11.24 11.41
C SER A 253 14.36 -10.93 11.21
N PRO A 254 13.83 -11.01 9.97
CA PRO A 254 12.41 -10.80 9.68
C PRO A 254 11.50 -11.65 10.56
N ARG A 255 10.32 -11.12 10.92
CA ARG A 255 9.33 -11.81 11.75
C ARG A 255 8.22 -12.36 10.86
N ILE A 256 7.62 -13.48 11.26
CA ILE A 256 6.44 -14.02 10.58
C ILE A 256 5.30 -13.00 10.58
N ALA A 257 4.56 -12.94 9.48
CA ALA A 257 3.41 -12.06 9.29
C ALA A 257 2.15 -12.89 8.93
N LEU A 258 1.05 -12.19 8.60
CA LEU A 258 -0.23 -12.80 8.21
C LEU A 258 -0.09 -13.94 7.19
N GLY A 259 0.76 -13.83 6.16
CA GLY A 259 0.95 -14.89 5.17
C GLY A 259 1.44 -16.22 5.77
N SER A 260 2.23 -16.17 6.83
CA SER A 260 2.63 -17.39 7.57
C SER A 260 1.45 -17.99 8.33
N PHE A 261 0.58 -17.16 8.91
CA PHE A 261 -0.68 -17.60 9.53
C PHE A 261 -1.64 -18.21 8.50
N LEU A 262 -1.79 -17.59 7.33
CA LEU A 262 -2.57 -18.11 6.20
C LEU A 262 -2.07 -19.50 5.78
N SER A 263 -0.75 -19.69 5.69
CA SER A 263 -0.15 -20.98 5.36
C SER A 263 -0.53 -22.07 6.37
N CYS A 264 -0.54 -21.75 7.66
CA CYS A 264 -1.01 -22.69 8.69
C CYS A 264 -2.50 -23.01 8.54
N LEU A 265 -3.34 -21.99 8.33
CA LEU A 265 -4.78 -22.16 8.17
C LEU A 265 -5.13 -23.01 6.95
N GLU A 266 -4.49 -22.75 5.80
CA GLU A 266 -4.66 -23.51 4.57
C GLU A 266 -4.32 -24.99 4.74
N VAL A 267 -3.13 -25.28 5.30
CA VAL A 267 -2.67 -26.65 5.50
C VAL A 267 -3.58 -27.39 6.47
N LEU A 268 -3.96 -26.77 7.59
CA LEU A 268 -4.86 -27.41 8.55
C LEU A 268 -6.26 -27.65 7.96
N TYR A 269 -6.81 -26.66 7.25
CA TYR A 269 -8.11 -26.79 6.58
C TYR A 269 -8.09 -27.93 5.56
N GLU A 270 -7.04 -28.01 4.72
CA GLU A 270 -6.88 -29.08 3.73
C GLU A 270 -6.73 -30.45 4.38
N ARG A 271 -5.95 -30.57 5.45
CA ARG A 271 -5.76 -31.85 6.16
C ARG A 271 -7.02 -32.32 6.86
N LEU A 272 -7.84 -31.42 7.38
CA LEU A 272 -9.08 -31.76 8.09
C LEU A 272 -10.27 -32.03 7.16
N THR A 273 -10.30 -31.40 5.99
CA THR A 273 -11.46 -31.43 5.08
C THR A 273 -11.20 -32.14 3.75
N GLY A 274 -9.94 -32.33 3.37
CA GLY A 274 -9.53 -32.79 2.05
C GLY A 274 -9.70 -31.75 0.93
N ARG A 275 -9.87 -30.47 1.27
CA ARG A 275 -10.15 -29.37 0.32
C ARG A 275 -9.21 -28.20 0.50
N HIS A 276 -8.86 -27.54 -0.59
CA HIS A 276 -8.10 -26.30 -0.51
C HIS A 276 -9.00 -25.15 -0.01
N LEU A 277 -8.43 -24.30 0.83
CA LEU A 277 -9.04 -23.04 1.22
C LEU A 277 -8.92 -22.05 0.05
N ILE A 278 -10.02 -21.38 -0.31
CA ILE A 278 -10.09 -20.44 -1.42
C ILE A 278 -10.44 -19.05 -0.88
N TYR A 279 -9.51 -18.11 -0.95
CA TYR A 279 -9.81 -16.74 -0.55
C TYR A 279 -10.73 -16.06 -1.55
N THR A 280 -11.79 -15.45 -1.04
CA THR A 280 -12.67 -14.56 -1.80
C THR A 280 -11.99 -13.24 -2.11
N GLY A 281 -11.07 -12.79 -1.24
CA GLY A 281 -10.20 -11.66 -1.54
C GLY A 281 -8.89 -11.72 -0.74
N LEU A 282 -7.77 -11.87 -1.45
CA LEU A 282 -6.42 -11.69 -0.93
C LEU A 282 -5.99 -10.28 -1.33
N LEU A 283 -6.10 -9.39 -0.36
CA LEU A 283 -5.96 -7.94 -0.52
C LEU A 283 -4.56 -7.51 -0.07
N GLY A 284 -4.14 -6.32 -0.50
CA GLY A 284 -2.78 -5.86 -0.28
C GLY A 284 -1.80 -6.42 -1.31
N LYS A 285 -0.55 -5.97 -1.28
CA LYS A 285 0.52 -6.47 -2.14
C LYS A 285 0.71 -7.98 -1.90
N PRO A 286 1.00 -8.79 -2.93
CA PRO A 286 1.23 -8.43 -4.33
C PRO A 286 -0.06 -8.40 -5.19
N SER A 287 -1.25 -8.39 -4.60
CA SER A 287 -2.52 -8.41 -5.33
C SER A 287 -2.63 -7.22 -6.30
N PRO A 288 -3.02 -7.43 -7.58
CA PRO A 288 -3.26 -6.34 -8.53
C PRO A 288 -4.24 -5.29 -8.00
N SER A 289 -5.23 -5.69 -7.19
CA SER A 289 -6.19 -4.79 -6.54
C SER A 289 -5.50 -3.67 -5.75
N ALA A 290 -4.44 -3.98 -4.99
CA ALA A 290 -3.70 -3.00 -4.21
C ALA A 290 -3.04 -1.93 -5.09
N TYR A 291 -2.51 -2.34 -6.24
CA TYR A 291 -1.87 -1.44 -7.19
C TYR A 291 -2.88 -0.61 -7.98
N ILE A 292 -4.11 -1.09 -8.22
CA ILE A 292 -5.18 -0.29 -8.81
C ILE A 292 -5.61 0.83 -7.86
N PHE A 293 -5.79 0.52 -6.57
CA PHE A 293 -6.06 1.54 -5.55
C PHE A 293 -4.92 2.55 -5.43
N ALA A 294 -3.67 2.07 -5.45
CA ALA A 294 -2.49 2.92 -5.43
C ALA A 294 -2.45 3.84 -6.65
N MET A 295 -2.58 3.30 -7.86
CA MET A 295 -2.56 4.06 -9.10
C MET A 295 -3.67 5.12 -9.17
N THR A 296 -4.87 4.77 -8.71
CA THR A 296 -6.04 5.67 -8.71
C THR A 296 -5.82 6.85 -7.76
N GLN A 297 -5.47 6.57 -6.50
CA GLN A 297 -5.15 7.62 -5.51
C GLN A 297 -3.96 8.47 -5.98
N PHE A 298 -2.96 7.84 -6.58
CA PHE A 298 -1.75 8.53 -6.98
C PHE A 298 -1.93 9.48 -8.16
N ASN A 299 -2.72 9.08 -9.17
CA ASN A 299 -3.10 9.97 -10.26
C ASN A 299 -3.97 11.13 -9.76
N ALA A 300 -4.83 10.91 -8.76
CA ALA A 300 -5.60 11.99 -8.13
C ALA A 300 -4.70 12.99 -7.39
N ILE A 301 -3.70 12.52 -6.65
CA ILE A 301 -2.66 13.37 -6.03
C ILE A 301 -1.89 14.14 -7.09
N ALA A 302 -1.42 13.47 -8.15
CA ALA A 302 -0.68 14.12 -9.24
C ALA A 302 -1.52 15.21 -9.94
N ALA A 303 -2.82 14.96 -10.13
CA ALA A 303 -3.73 15.94 -10.69
C ALA A 303 -3.91 17.15 -9.77
N ARG A 304 -4.18 16.93 -8.48
CA ARG A 304 -4.47 17.97 -7.50
C ARG A 304 -3.24 18.83 -7.19
N ASP A 305 -2.12 18.19 -6.90
CA ASP A 305 -0.95 18.86 -6.33
C ASP A 305 0.05 19.31 -7.39
N PHE A 306 0.03 18.69 -8.58
CA PHE A 306 1.01 18.93 -9.64
C PHE A 306 0.37 19.32 -11.00
N GLY A 307 -0.96 19.43 -11.08
CA GLY A 307 -1.66 19.82 -12.30
C GLY A 307 -1.62 18.76 -13.42
N ALA A 308 -1.45 17.49 -13.07
CA ALA A 308 -1.42 16.41 -14.05
C ALA A 308 -2.77 16.24 -14.75
N THR A 309 -2.76 16.34 -16.09
CA THR A 309 -3.94 16.13 -16.96
C THR A 309 -3.95 14.76 -17.63
N ARG A 310 -2.87 13.99 -17.45
CA ARG A 310 -2.73 12.60 -17.91
C ARG A 310 -2.17 11.73 -16.78
N PRO A 311 -2.37 10.40 -16.81
CA PRO A 311 -1.73 9.50 -15.86
C PRO A 311 -0.21 9.61 -15.90
N LEU A 312 0.44 9.36 -14.75
CA LEU A 312 1.90 9.26 -14.70
C LEU A 312 2.40 8.13 -15.61
N LYS A 313 3.48 8.36 -16.35
CA LYS A 313 4.07 7.35 -17.26
C LYS A 313 4.87 6.30 -16.50
N ARG A 314 5.52 6.71 -15.40
CA ARG A 314 6.44 5.86 -14.61
C ARG A 314 6.16 6.02 -13.12
N ILE A 315 5.97 4.91 -12.43
CA ILE A 315 5.81 4.87 -10.98
C ILE A 315 6.91 3.98 -10.42
N TYR A 316 7.85 4.55 -9.66
CA TYR A 316 8.91 3.77 -9.03
C TYR A 316 8.43 3.22 -7.69
N CYS A 317 8.41 1.89 -7.55
CA CYS A 317 7.94 1.21 -6.33
C CYS A 317 9.13 0.74 -5.52
N ILE A 318 9.46 1.46 -4.45
CA ILE A 318 10.58 1.14 -3.55
C ILE A 318 10.06 0.21 -2.45
N GLY A 319 10.56 -1.02 -2.42
CA GLY A 319 10.16 -2.06 -1.48
C GLY A 319 11.32 -2.95 -1.04
N ASP A 320 11.16 -3.66 0.05
CA ASP A 320 12.20 -4.51 0.65
C ASP A 320 11.95 -6.01 0.46
N ASN A 321 10.75 -6.40 0.01
CA ASN A 321 10.33 -7.79 -0.08
C ASN A 321 10.12 -8.24 -1.54
N PRO A 322 10.99 -9.10 -2.09
CA PRO A 322 10.88 -9.60 -3.46
C PRO A 322 9.56 -10.31 -3.80
N GLU A 323 8.97 -11.06 -2.87
CA GLU A 323 7.70 -11.80 -3.09
C GLU A 323 6.46 -10.91 -3.06
N VAL A 324 6.60 -9.67 -2.58
CA VAL A 324 5.48 -8.78 -2.30
C VAL A 324 5.60 -7.53 -3.17
N ASP A 325 6.65 -6.73 -2.98
CA ASP A 325 6.79 -5.43 -3.64
C ASP A 325 7.23 -5.58 -5.10
N ILE A 326 8.25 -6.40 -5.34
CA ILE A 326 8.85 -6.59 -6.66
C ILE A 326 7.91 -7.42 -7.52
N TYR A 327 7.49 -8.58 -6.98
CA TYR A 327 6.53 -9.45 -7.62
C TYR A 327 5.19 -8.74 -7.89
N GLY A 328 4.65 -7.98 -6.94
CA GLY A 328 3.39 -7.26 -7.10
C GLY A 328 3.43 -6.21 -8.22
N ALA A 329 4.48 -5.38 -8.24
CA ALA A 329 4.64 -4.35 -9.28
C ALA A 329 4.77 -4.96 -10.68
N ASN A 330 5.57 -6.02 -10.82
CA ASN A 330 5.74 -6.70 -12.10
C ASN A 330 4.48 -7.47 -12.52
N LEU A 331 3.77 -8.11 -11.58
CA LEU A 331 2.49 -8.77 -11.86
C LEU A 331 1.47 -7.74 -12.34
N PHE A 332 1.44 -6.56 -11.73
CA PHE A 332 0.53 -5.50 -12.15
C PHE A 332 0.86 -4.97 -13.55
N ASN A 333 2.13 -4.75 -13.88
CA ASN A 333 2.53 -4.44 -15.26
C ASN A 333 2.06 -5.51 -16.25
N LEU A 334 2.22 -6.79 -15.92
CA LEU A 334 1.74 -7.88 -16.77
C LEU A 334 0.23 -7.82 -16.95
N CYS A 335 -0.53 -7.52 -15.89
CA CYS A 335 -1.97 -7.29 -15.99
C CYS A 335 -2.28 -6.15 -16.98
N LEU A 336 -1.65 -4.99 -16.81
CA LEU A 336 -1.85 -3.82 -17.67
C LEU A 336 -1.50 -4.06 -19.15
N GLN A 337 -0.54 -4.94 -19.44
CA GLN A 337 -0.17 -5.31 -20.82
C GLN A 337 -1.12 -6.33 -21.48
N THR A 338 -1.94 -7.00 -20.67
CA THR A 338 -2.68 -8.20 -21.07
C THR A 338 -4.18 -8.00 -21.09
N ILE A 339 -4.74 -7.30 -20.10
CA ILE A 339 -6.20 -7.08 -20.03
C ILE A 339 -6.64 -6.03 -21.05
N SER A 340 -7.85 -6.18 -21.59
CA SER A 340 -8.42 -5.20 -22.53
C SER A 340 -8.63 -3.83 -21.90
N GLU A 341 -8.63 -2.78 -22.73
CA GLU A 341 -8.88 -1.40 -22.31
C GLU A 341 -10.24 -1.25 -21.61
N ASP A 342 -11.29 -1.90 -22.12
CA ASP A 342 -12.64 -1.83 -21.55
C ASP A 342 -12.69 -2.40 -20.13
N VAL A 343 -12.06 -3.56 -19.91
CA VAL A 343 -11.96 -4.19 -18.58
C VAL A 343 -11.16 -3.31 -17.63
N CYS A 344 -10.01 -2.82 -18.09
CA CYS A 344 -9.15 -1.93 -17.31
C CYS A 344 -9.95 -0.69 -16.87
N ASN A 345 -10.57 0.03 -17.81
CA ASN A 345 -11.36 1.22 -17.53
C ASN A 345 -12.55 0.93 -16.60
N SER A 346 -13.24 -0.20 -16.74
CA SER A 346 -14.33 -0.59 -15.85
C SER A 346 -13.85 -0.77 -14.40
N VAL A 347 -12.75 -1.50 -14.20
CA VAL A 347 -12.17 -1.73 -12.86
C VAL A 347 -11.68 -0.41 -12.25
N PHE A 348 -11.01 0.42 -13.04
CA PHE A 348 -10.55 1.74 -12.60
C PHE A 348 -11.69 2.69 -12.24
N GLN A 349 -12.78 2.71 -13.01
CA GLN A 349 -13.94 3.55 -12.71
C GLN A 349 -14.60 3.17 -11.38
N GLN A 350 -14.75 1.87 -11.11
CA GLN A 350 -15.28 1.38 -9.84
C GLN A 350 -14.39 1.82 -8.66
N VAL A 351 -13.08 1.60 -8.77
CA VAL A 351 -12.13 2.01 -7.71
C VAL A 351 -12.06 3.54 -7.56
N ASN A 352 -12.15 4.29 -8.65
CA ASN A 352 -12.17 5.76 -8.62
C ASN A 352 -13.38 6.30 -7.86
N SER A 353 -14.55 5.68 -7.98
CA SER A 353 -15.71 6.04 -7.15
C SER A 353 -15.42 5.81 -5.66
N LEU A 354 -14.86 4.65 -5.31
CA LEU A 354 -14.55 4.32 -3.91
C LEU A 354 -13.49 5.25 -3.31
N VAL A 355 -12.47 5.60 -4.10
CA VAL A 355 -11.41 6.53 -3.69
C VAL A 355 -11.96 7.95 -3.52
N ARG A 356 -12.89 8.38 -4.39
CA ARG A 356 -13.57 9.67 -4.27
C ARG A 356 -14.42 9.73 -3.00
N ASP A 357 -15.12 8.66 -2.67
CA ASP A 357 -15.93 8.57 -1.45
C ASP A 357 -15.05 8.57 -0.18
N GLU A 358 -13.87 7.95 -0.24
CA GLU A 358 -12.90 7.96 0.86
C GLU A 358 -12.17 9.30 1.04
N HIS A 359 -11.83 9.94 -0.08
CA HIS A 359 -10.97 11.12 -0.13
C HIS A 359 -11.57 12.19 -1.06
N PRO A 360 -12.71 12.80 -0.70
CA PRO A 360 -13.36 13.81 -1.54
C PRO A 360 -12.43 15.01 -1.85
N ASP A 361 -11.53 15.35 -0.92
CA ASP A 361 -10.57 16.44 -1.06
C ASP A 361 -9.50 16.21 -2.14
N LEU A 362 -9.33 14.98 -2.63
CA LEU A 362 -8.47 14.69 -3.79
C LEU A 362 -9.13 15.10 -5.12
N PHE A 363 -10.46 15.33 -5.14
CA PHE A 363 -11.23 15.58 -6.36
C PHE A 363 -12.02 16.90 -6.33
N PRO A 364 -11.37 18.06 -6.10
CA PRO A 364 -12.06 19.35 -6.17
C PRO A 364 -12.55 19.61 -7.61
N ASN A 365 -13.86 19.86 -7.78
CA ASN A 365 -14.60 20.30 -8.98
C ASN A 365 -13.90 20.08 -10.35
N CYS A 366 -14.38 19.11 -11.13
CA CYS A 366 -13.98 18.85 -12.53
C CYS A 366 -12.55 18.31 -12.78
N MET A 367 -12.07 17.39 -11.93
CA MET A 367 -10.91 16.57 -12.31
C MET A 367 -11.22 15.69 -13.54
N PRO A 368 -10.28 15.54 -14.49
CA PRO A 368 -10.47 14.66 -15.64
C PRO A 368 -10.63 13.21 -15.16
N ASN A 369 -11.66 12.52 -15.65
CA ASN A 369 -11.66 11.05 -15.59
C ASN A 369 -10.50 10.58 -16.45
N PHE A 370 -9.48 10.01 -15.82
CA PHE A 370 -8.36 9.39 -16.52
C PHE A 370 -8.86 8.13 -17.23
N ASN A 371 -9.26 8.27 -18.49
CA ASN A 371 -9.46 7.12 -19.36
C ASN A 371 -8.09 6.67 -19.88
N PHE A 372 -7.77 5.38 -19.71
CA PHE A 372 -6.55 4.80 -20.26
C PHE A 372 -6.77 4.57 -21.74
N HIS A 373 -6.13 5.36 -22.60
CA HIS A 373 -6.15 5.16 -24.04
C HIS A 373 -4.80 4.60 -24.49
N ALA A 374 -4.78 3.43 -25.15
CA ALA A 374 -3.59 2.87 -25.78
C ALA A 374 -3.86 2.39 -27.22
N SER A 375 -2.80 2.30 -28.01
CA SER A 375 -2.81 2.16 -29.48
C SER A 375 -3.71 1.04 -30.01
N LYS A 376 -4.45 1.35 -31.09
CA LYS A 376 -5.33 0.44 -31.83
C LYS A 376 -4.56 -0.80 -32.29
N ASN A 377 -4.65 -1.92 -31.59
CA ASN A 377 -4.28 -3.21 -32.15
C ASN A 377 -5.17 -4.35 -31.66
N GLY A 378 -5.89 -4.94 -32.62
CA GLY A 378 -6.32 -6.34 -32.64
C GLY A 378 -7.32 -6.79 -31.57
N LYS A 379 -8.62 -6.77 -31.91
CA LYS A 379 -9.66 -7.52 -31.17
C LYS A 379 -9.29 -9.00 -31.11
N VAL A 380 -8.91 -9.50 -29.94
CA VAL A 380 -8.85 -10.94 -29.67
C VAL A 380 -10.17 -11.35 -29.01
N LYS A 381 -10.93 -12.20 -29.69
CA LYS A 381 -12.04 -12.97 -29.10
C LYS A 381 -11.44 -14.16 -28.37
N ALA A 382 -11.23 -14.05 -27.06
CA ALA A 382 -11.05 -15.20 -26.17
C ALA A 382 -12.30 -15.29 -25.28
N GLU A 383 -12.68 -16.50 -24.85
CA GLU A 383 -13.77 -16.75 -23.90
C GLU A 383 -13.78 -15.67 -22.80
N GLU A 384 -14.96 -15.12 -22.49
CA GLU A 384 -15.15 -13.98 -21.58
C GLU A 384 -14.70 -14.34 -20.15
N ILE A 385 -13.40 -14.27 -19.92
CA ILE A 385 -12.80 -14.40 -18.60
C ILE A 385 -13.27 -13.18 -17.80
N ASP A 386 -13.96 -13.42 -16.68
CA ASP A 386 -14.33 -12.37 -15.74
C ASP A 386 -13.09 -11.88 -14.98
N TRP A 387 -12.32 -11.02 -15.66
CA TRP A 387 -11.13 -10.39 -15.12
C TRP A 387 -11.43 -9.54 -13.89
N CYS A 388 -12.63 -8.96 -13.78
CA CYS A 388 -13.04 -8.22 -12.59
C CYS A 388 -13.07 -9.17 -11.38
N SER A 389 -13.72 -10.33 -11.53
CA SER A 389 -13.74 -11.35 -10.48
C SER A 389 -12.38 -12.00 -10.23
N LEU A 390 -11.47 -12.10 -11.21
CA LEU A 390 -10.11 -12.63 -10.99
C LEU A 390 -9.14 -11.62 -10.37
N ILE A 391 -9.27 -10.33 -10.69
CA ILE A 391 -8.43 -9.27 -10.13
C ILE A 391 -8.85 -8.98 -8.69
N HIS A 392 -10.16 -8.99 -8.41
CA HIS A 392 -10.69 -8.81 -7.08
C HIS A 392 -10.68 -10.11 -6.26
N GLY A 393 -11.02 -11.22 -6.90
CA GLY A 393 -11.11 -12.54 -6.31
C GLY A 393 -9.81 -13.31 -6.46
N SER A 394 -9.18 -13.59 -5.34
CA SER A 394 -7.92 -14.32 -5.22
C SER A 394 -8.04 -15.82 -5.50
N GLY A 395 -8.89 -16.24 -6.44
CA GLY A 395 -8.96 -17.61 -6.94
C GLY A 395 -7.57 -18.01 -7.42
N SER A 396 -6.85 -18.73 -6.55
CA SER A 396 -5.40 -18.99 -6.53
C SER A 396 -4.57 -18.12 -7.47
N THR A 397 -3.69 -17.23 -6.99
CA THR A 397 -2.71 -16.48 -7.83
C THR A 397 -2.11 -17.28 -9.01
N PRO A 398 -1.83 -18.61 -8.88
CA PRO A 398 -1.52 -19.49 -10.02
C PRO A 398 -2.53 -19.55 -11.20
N GLN A 399 -3.83 -19.39 -10.99
CA GLN A 399 -4.87 -19.30 -12.03
C GLN A 399 -4.78 -17.96 -12.77
N ILE A 400 -4.68 -16.84 -12.05
CA ILE A 400 -4.45 -15.51 -12.66
C ILE A 400 -3.22 -15.56 -13.57
N LEU A 401 -2.10 -16.10 -13.07
CA LEU A 401 -0.88 -16.26 -13.85
C LEU A 401 -1.09 -17.13 -15.09
N ARG A 402 -1.79 -18.26 -14.97
CA ARG A 402 -2.07 -19.14 -16.12
C ARG A 402 -2.86 -18.42 -17.20
N GLU A 403 -3.87 -17.65 -16.83
CA GLU A 403 -4.67 -16.91 -17.80
C GLU A 403 -3.90 -15.74 -18.41
N LEU A 404 -3.11 -15.00 -17.61
CA LEU A 404 -2.27 -13.90 -18.12
C LEU A 404 -1.24 -14.41 -19.15
N VAL A 405 -0.58 -15.54 -18.88
CA VAL A 405 0.40 -16.14 -19.81
C VAL A 405 -0.24 -16.56 -21.12
N LYS A 406 -1.46 -17.13 -21.10
CA LYS A 406 -2.16 -17.58 -22.33
C LYS A 406 -2.49 -16.42 -23.28
N GLN A 407 -2.80 -15.25 -22.74
CA GLN A 407 -3.29 -14.11 -23.53
C GLN A 407 -2.19 -13.41 -24.35
N ASN A 408 -0.91 -13.65 -24.02
CA ASN A 408 0.28 -13.00 -24.59
C ASN A 408 0.26 -11.46 -24.45
N PRO A 409 1.15 -10.85 -23.64
CA PRO A 409 1.18 -9.39 -23.47
C PRO A 409 1.51 -8.69 -24.79
N LYS A 410 0.63 -7.78 -25.23
CA LYS A 410 0.71 -7.12 -26.56
C LYS A 410 0.50 -5.60 -26.51
N GLY A 411 0.16 -5.03 -25.36
CA GLY A 411 -0.09 -3.60 -25.20
C GLY A 411 1.16 -2.81 -24.78
N GLU A 412 1.31 -1.58 -25.30
CA GLU A 412 2.19 -0.58 -24.69
C GLU A 412 1.59 -0.12 -23.35
N LEU A 413 2.45 0.02 -22.33
CA LEU A 413 2.04 0.45 -21.00
C LEU A 413 1.74 1.96 -20.98
N VAL A 414 0.49 2.33 -20.68
CA VAL A 414 0.11 3.73 -20.41
C VAL A 414 0.82 4.26 -19.15
N CYS A 415 1.04 3.38 -18.18
CA CYS A 415 1.82 3.62 -16.98
C CYS A 415 2.62 2.37 -16.65
N SER A 416 3.89 2.53 -16.27
CA SER A 416 4.75 1.43 -15.88
C SER A 416 5.16 1.51 -14.41
N PHE A 417 4.98 0.41 -13.68
CA PHE A 417 5.42 0.25 -12.30
C PHE A 417 6.85 -0.30 -12.31
N GLN A 418 7.80 0.48 -11.82
CA GLN A 418 9.23 0.19 -11.87
C GLN A 418 9.68 -0.28 -10.48
N PRO A 419 9.74 -1.59 -10.21
CA PRO A 419 10.10 -2.09 -8.88
C PRO A 419 11.57 -1.82 -8.58
N VAL A 420 11.84 -1.30 -7.39
CA VAL A 420 13.17 -1.03 -6.85
C VAL A 420 13.30 -1.77 -5.53
N LEU A 421 14.27 -2.68 -5.45
CA LEU A 421 14.51 -3.46 -4.23
C LEU A 421 15.51 -2.73 -3.35
N VAL A 422 15.17 -2.53 -2.08
CA VAL A 422 16.11 -2.04 -1.06
C VAL A 422 16.57 -3.16 -0.13
N THR A 423 17.84 -3.10 0.29
CA THR A 423 18.43 -4.11 1.18
C THR A 423 18.32 -3.75 2.68
N SER A 424 17.54 -2.71 2.99
CA SER A 424 17.33 -2.20 4.33
C SER A 424 16.25 -2.94 5.13
N GLY A 425 15.66 -4.02 4.62
CA GLY A 425 14.48 -4.63 5.21
C GLY A 425 14.53 -6.15 5.31
N VAL A 426 13.51 -6.81 4.75
CA VAL A 426 13.33 -8.26 4.63
C VAL A 426 14.45 -8.85 3.80
N TYR A 427 14.70 -8.29 2.62
CA TYR A 427 15.88 -8.62 1.85
C TYR A 427 17.11 -7.96 2.48
N GLN A 428 18.12 -8.77 2.80
CA GLN A 428 19.40 -8.34 3.35
C GLN A 428 20.51 -9.00 2.54
N GLU A 429 21.57 -8.24 2.24
CA GLU A 429 22.80 -8.77 1.65
C GLU A 429 23.78 -9.12 2.77
N SER A 430 24.44 -10.27 2.65
CA SER A 430 25.57 -10.64 3.50
C SER A 430 26.83 -10.72 2.64
N GLU A 431 27.90 -10.04 3.04
CA GLU A 431 29.22 -10.12 2.37
C GLU A 431 29.20 -9.74 0.88
N GLY A 432 28.23 -8.90 0.46
CA GLY A 432 28.10 -8.45 -0.93
C GLY A 432 27.44 -9.46 -1.87
N GLU A 433 26.98 -10.60 -1.35
CA GLU A 433 26.23 -11.60 -2.11
C GLU A 433 24.75 -11.61 -1.67
N PRO A 434 23.80 -11.63 -2.62
CA PRO A 434 22.41 -11.96 -2.34
C PRO A 434 22.34 -13.25 -1.53
N HIS A 435 21.77 -13.22 -0.32
CA HIS A 435 21.40 -14.46 0.34
C HIS A 435 20.54 -15.27 -0.64
N SER A 436 20.90 -16.55 -0.87
CA SER A 436 20.13 -17.46 -1.71
C SER A 436 18.73 -17.64 -1.13
N TRP A 437 17.85 -16.70 -1.44
CA TRP A 437 16.56 -16.59 -0.80
C TRP A 437 15.66 -17.67 -1.39
N ARG A 438 15.30 -18.64 -0.54
CA ARG A 438 14.62 -19.87 -0.96
C ARG A 438 13.11 -19.70 -1.18
N GLY A 439 12.51 -18.54 -0.85
CA GLY A 439 11.08 -18.28 -1.14
C GLY A 439 10.78 -18.35 -2.65
N LEU A 440 11.70 -17.85 -3.48
CA LEU A 440 11.65 -17.91 -4.94
C LEU A 440 11.62 -19.33 -5.54
N TYR A 441 12.01 -20.36 -4.78
CA TYR A 441 12.35 -21.66 -5.37
C TYR A 441 11.14 -22.46 -5.86
N SER A 442 9.96 -22.26 -5.26
CA SER A 442 8.77 -23.07 -5.57
C SER A 442 8.02 -22.54 -6.80
N VAL A 443 7.82 -21.22 -6.91
CA VAL A 443 7.13 -20.59 -8.05
C VAL A 443 7.97 -20.67 -9.32
N HIS A 444 9.29 -20.44 -9.22
CA HIS A 444 10.21 -20.57 -10.37
C HIS A 444 10.25 -21.98 -10.98
N LYS A 445 10.01 -23.02 -10.17
CA LYS A 445 9.91 -24.40 -10.68
C LYS A 445 8.62 -24.65 -11.45
N LYS A 446 7.52 -24.00 -11.06
CA LYS A 446 6.21 -24.20 -11.67
C LYS A 446 5.99 -23.34 -12.91
N TYR A 447 6.58 -22.15 -12.96
CA TYR A 447 6.48 -21.20 -14.07
C TYR A 447 7.84 -20.55 -14.40
N PRO A 448 8.76 -21.28 -15.07
CA PRO A 448 10.11 -20.77 -15.35
C PRO A 448 10.13 -19.53 -16.25
N ASP A 449 9.13 -19.35 -17.10
CA ASP A 449 9.02 -18.19 -18.01
C ASP A 449 8.64 -16.89 -17.26
N LEU A 450 8.12 -17.02 -16.03
CA LEU A 450 7.70 -15.90 -15.19
C LEU A 450 8.77 -15.44 -14.20
N LYS A 451 10.03 -15.89 -14.35
CA LYS A 451 11.16 -15.47 -13.50
C LYS A 451 11.37 -13.95 -13.48
N PHE A 452 10.93 -13.24 -14.52
CA PHE A 452 11.03 -11.78 -14.56
C PHE A 452 10.18 -11.09 -13.49
N LEU A 453 9.11 -11.73 -12.99
CA LEU A 453 8.25 -11.14 -11.96
C LEU A 453 9.02 -10.78 -10.68
N PHE A 454 10.11 -11.49 -10.39
CA PHE A 454 10.93 -11.25 -9.21
C PHE A 454 12.17 -10.39 -9.49
N ARG A 455 12.33 -9.90 -10.72
CA ARG A 455 13.49 -9.06 -11.07
C ARG A 455 13.15 -7.59 -10.79
N PRO A 456 13.87 -6.92 -9.88
CA PRO A 456 13.73 -5.49 -9.74
C PRO A 456 14.36 -4.78 -10.96
N ARG A 457 13.97 -3.54 -11.21
CA ARG A 457 14.63 -2.66 -12.18
C ARG A 457 16.08 -2.42 -11.78
N PHE A 458 16.31 -2.19 -10.50
CA PHE A 458 17.64 -2.13 -9.88
C PHE A 458 17.53 -2.36 -8.37
N ILE A 459 18.66 -2.66 -7.74
CA ILE A 459 18.80 -2.85 -6.30
C ILE A 459 19.50 -1.62 -5.73
N SER A 460 19.15 -1.22 -4.52
CA SER A 460 19.81 -0.15 -3.77
C SER A 460 20.00 -0.55 -2.32
N SER A 461 21.01 -0.03 -1.66
CA SER A 461 21.25 -0.35 -0.24
C SER A 461 20.12 0.15 0.67
N ASN A 462 19.46 1.24 0.30
CA ASN A 462 18.39 1.86 1.07
C ASN A 462 17.56 2.87 0.24
N ALA A 463 16.51 3.41 0.86
CA ALA A 463 15.59 4.38 0.25
C ALA A 463 16.28 5.65 -0.27
N ALA A 464 17.32 6.17 0.39
CA ALA A 464 18.01 7.38 -0.06
C ALA A 464 18.76 7.14 -1.37
N GLU A 465 19.51 6.05 -1.46
CA GLU A 465 20.22 5.69 -2.68
C GLU A 465 19.25 5.41 -3.84
N ALA A 466 18.14 4.73 -3.55
CA ALA A 466 17.08 4.49 -4.53
C ALA A 466 16.53 5.80 -5.10
N VAL A 467 16.14 6.73 -4.23
CA VAL A 467 15.64 8.06 -4.63
C VAL A 467 16.67 8.85 -5.43
N SER A 468 17.92 8.90 -4.96
CA SER A 468 19.01 9.59 -5.68
C SER A 468 19.20 9.04 -7.10
N THR A 469 19.13 7.71 -7.23
CA THR A 469 19.25 7.03 -8.53
C THR A 469 18.06 7.32 -9.44
N ILE A 470 16.83 7.30 -8.92
CA ILE A 470 15.62 7.66 -9.67
C ILE A 470 15.70 9.10 -10.19
N LEU A 471 16.03 10.05 -9.31
CA LEU A 471 16.14 11.46 -9.68
C LEU A 471 17.21 11.70 -10.75
N ARG A 472 18.32 10.95 -10.71
CA ARG A 472 19.35 10.99 -11.76
C ARG A 472 18.84 10.43 -13.08
N MET A 473 18.16 9.29 -13.06
CA MET A 473 17.59 8.68 -14.27
C MET A 473 16.59 9.61 -14.96
N GLU A 474 15.69 10.23 -14.19
CA GLU A 474 14.68 11.15 -14.72
C GLU A 474 15.29 12.52 -15.09
N GLY A 475 16.29 13.01 -14.36
CA GLY A 475 17.01 14.24 -14.67
C GLY A 475 17.87 14.16 -15.94
N SER A 476 18.48 12.99 -16.22
CA SER A 476 19.24 12.76 -17.45
C SER A 476 18.37 12.61 -18.70
N GLN A 477 17.08 12.29 -18.55
CA GLN A 477 16.14 12.22 -19.68
C GLN A 477 15.66 13.60 -20.17
N GLY A 478 15.83 14.66 -19.38
CA GLY A 478 15.43 16.04 -19.74
C GLY A 478 16.39 16.79 -20.66
N ASN A 479 17.54 16.20 -21.03
CA ASN A 479 18.59 16.85 -21.85
C ASN A 479 18.80 16.21 -23.23
N VAL A 480 17.91 15.31 -23.66
CA VAL A 480 17.98 14.69 -25.00
C VAL A 480 16.89 15.30 -25.89
N ASP A 481 16.95 16.61 -26.08
CA ASP A 481 16.34 17.28 -27.23
C ASP A 481 17.10 18.60 -27.45
N GLY A 482 18.02 18.60 -28.40
CA GLY A 482 18.71 19.80 -28.87
C GLY A 482 20.19 19.64 -29.18
N SER A 483 20.49 19.69 -30.49
CA SER A 483 21.79 19.92 -31.13
C SER A 483 22.78 18.75 -31.17
N VAL A 484 22.64 17.95 -32.24
CA VAL A 484 23.78 17.36 -32.96
C VAL A 484 24.64 18.51 -33.50
N PRO A 485 25.96 18.53 -33.25
CA PRO A 485 26.89 19.18 -34.16
C PRO A 485 27.42 18.10 -35.11
N GLU A 486 27.03 18.21 -36.37
CA GLU A 486 27.81 17.65 -37.48
C GLU A 486 29.21 18.27 -37.42
N SER A 487 30.25 17.43 -37.45
CA SER A 487 31.53 17.83 -38.03
C SER A 487 32.26 16.63 -38.60
N CYS A 488 32.10 16.50 -39.91
CA CYS A 488 33.08 16.18 -40.94
C CYS A 488 34.23 15.19 -40.66
N SER A 489 34.22 14.17 -41.52
CA SER A 489 35.37 13.48 -42.10
C SER A 489 36.62 14.33 -42.34
N SER A 490 37.79 13.76 -42.02
CA SER A 490 38.95 13.81 -42.91
C SER A 490 39.89 12.63 -42.62
N THR A 491 40.06 11.83 -43.66
CA THR A 491 41.17 10.94 -44.00
C THR A 491 42.54 11.34 -43.43
N SER A 492 43.21 10.38 -42.77
CA SER A 492 44.48 9.76 -43.18
C SER A 492 44.94 8.78 -42.11
#